data_AF-A0A7S3H4Q6-F1
#
_entry.id   AF-A0A7S3H4Q6-F1
#
_cell.length_a   1.000
_cell.length_b   1.000
_cell.length_c   1.000
_cell.angle_alpha   90.00
_cell.angle_beta   90.00
_cell.angle_gamma   90.00
#
_symmetry.space_group_name_H-M   'P 1'
#
loop_
_entity.id
_entity.type
_entity.pdbx_description
1 polymer ?
#
loop_
_entity_poly.entity_id
_entity_poly.type
_entity_poly.pdbx_seq_one_letter_code
_entity_poly.pdbx_strand_id
1 'polypeptide(L)'
;GREWEWEGTPELSLKVVDDEDHAADLFNKYSPQFVACLISEDSAEHERFYSRVNAPFVGNGFTRFADGQYLLDRPELGLSNWEGGRLFGRGGVLSGDSVFTVRTRVWQTDPMLKR
;
A
#
# COMPACT_ATOMS: atom_id res chain seq x y z
N GLY A 1 21.66 -0.89 -5.34
CA GLY A 1 21.73 0.38 -6.08
C GLY A 1 22.51 1.38 -5.25
N ARG A 2 22.90 2.52 -5.80
CA ARG A 2 23.38 3.63 -4.98
C ARG A 2 22.14 4.27 -4.35
N GLU A 3 21.90 3.99 -3.07
CA GLU A 3 20.86 4.68 -2.30
C GLU A 3 21.28 6.12 -2.06
N TRP A 4 20.38 7.04 -2.37
CA TRP A 4 20.53 8.49 -2.23
C TRP A 4 19.90 9.00 -0.91
N GLU A 5 19.75 8.12 0.09
CA GLU A 5 18.69 8.27 1.10
C GLU A 5 18.95 9.20 2.29
N TRP A 6 20.06 9.96 2.31
CA TRP A 6 20.21 10.99 3.34
C TRP A 6 20.66 12.31 2.74
N GLU A 7 19.68 13.01 2.17
CA GLU A 7 19.78 14.41 1.78
C GLU A 7 19.07 15.26 2.84
N GLY A 8 19.80 16.19 3.46
CA GLY A 8 19.27 17.08 4.51
C GLY A 8 18.35 18.19 3.97
N THR A 9 18.10 18.19 2.67
CA THR A 9 17.31 19.19 1.96
C THR A 9 16.08 18.52 1.37
N PRO A 10 14.86 19.02 1.63
CA PRO A 10 13.67 18.45 0.99
C PRO A 10 13.69 18.75 -0.50
N GLU A 11 13.76 17.71 -1.32
CA GLU A 11 13.65 17.82 -2.78
C GLU A 11 12.28 17.35 -3.26
N LEU A 12 11.79 17.96 -4.34
CA LEU A 12 10.51 17.62 -4.96
C LEU A 12 10.63 17.63 -6.49
N SER A 13 10.19 16.55 -7.12
CA SER A 13 9.99 16.49 -8.57
C SER A 13 8.56 16.87 -8.93
N LEU A 14 8.40 17.77 -9.90
CA LEU A 14 7.09 18.21 -10.42
C LEU A 14 6.95 17.82 -11.89
N LYS A 15 5.80 17.23 -12.25
CA LYS A 15 5.46 16.86 -13.62
C LYS A 15 4.03 17.30 -13.92
N VAL A 16 3.88 18.13 -14.96
CA VAL A 16 2.57 18.48 -15.51
C VAL A 16 2.11 17.37 -16.45
N VAL A 17 0.83 17.00 -16.33
CA VAL A 17 0.13 15.99 -17.12
C VAL A 17 -1.21 16.55 -17.58
N ASP A 18 -1.83 15.88 -18.55
CA ASP A 18 -3.10 16.31 -19.14
C ASP A 18 -4.30 16.01 -18.22
N ASP A 19 -4.27 14.87 -17.51
CA ASP A 19 -5.35 14.40 -16.63
C ASP A 19 -4.84 13.50 -15.48
N GLU A 20 -5.72 13.19 -14.54
CA GLU A 20 -5.48 12.35 -13.37
C GLU A 20 -5.17 10.90 -13.74
N ASP A 21 -5.64 10.46 -14.91
CA ASP A 21 -5.33 9.15 -15.44
C ASP A 21 -3.85 9.07 -15.80
N HIS A 22 -3.35 10.01 -16.59
CA HIS A 22 -1.94 10.10 -16.93
C HIS A 22 -1.07 10.18 -15.66
N ALA A 23 -1.52 10.91 -14.62
CA ALA A 23 -0.84 10.92 -13.32
C ALA A 23 -0.77 9.50 -12.69
N ALA A 24 -1.88 8.77 -12.66
CA ALA A 24 -1.92 7.40 -12.13
C ALA A 24 -1.01 6.45 -12.92
N ASP A 25 -0.94 6.58 -14.25
CA ASP A 25 -0.04 5.77 -15.08
C ASP A 25 1.44 6.04 -14.79
N LEU A 26 1.82 7.31 -14.61
CA LEU A 26 3.19 7.66 -14.24
C LEU A 26 3.54 7.13 -12.85
N PHE A 27 2.62 7.24 -11.88
CA PHE A 27 2.80 6.66 -10.56
C PHE A 27 3.00 5.14 -10.65
N ASN A 28 2.11 4.44 -11.37
CA ASN A 28 2.17 2.99 -11.54
C ASN A 28 3.47 2.55 -12.22
N LYS A 29 4.04 3.38 -13.11
CA LYS A 29 5.25 3.04 -13.86
C LYS A 29 6.55 3.34 -13.12
N TYR A 30 6.62 4.46 -12.41
CA TYR A 30 7.88 5.01 -11.93
C TYR A 30 8.00 5.10 -10.41
N SER A 31 6.88 4.99 -9.68
CA SER A 31 6.92 5.05 -8.22
C SER A 31 7.12 3.65 -7.60
N PRO A 32 7.54 3.59 -6.32
CA PRO A 32 7.51 2.36 -5.54
C PRO A 32 6.11 1.84 -5.19
N GLN A 33 5.04 2.46 -5.72
CA GLN A 33 3.65 1.99 -5.57
C GLN A 33 3.21 1.87 -4.10
N PHE A 34 3.55 2.87 -3.27
CA PHE A 34 3.30 2.84 -1.83
C PHE A 34 2.09 3.65 -1.40
N VAL A 35 2.09 4.96 -1.60
CA VAL A 35 1.00 5.87 -1.21
C VAL A 35 0.76 6.88 -2.31
N ALA A 36 -0.52 7.16 -2.60
CA ALA A 36 -0.90 8.17 -3.58
C ALA A 36 -2.09 8.99 -3.06
N CYS A 37 -2.08 10.30 -3.30
CA CYS A 37 -3.19 11.17 -2.94
C CYS A 37 -3.65 11.98 -4.15
N LEU A 38 -4.97 12.14 -4.29
CA LEU A 38 -5.58 13.06 -5.26
C LEU A 38 -6.17 14.26 -4.50
N ILE A 39 -5.81 15.48 -4.89
CA ILE A 39 -6.44 16.69 -4.35
C ILE A 39 -7.46 17.16 -5.39
N SER A 40 -8.74 16.91 -5.13
CA SER A 40 -9.86 17.34 -5.97
C SER A 40 -11.13 17.47 -5.14
N GLU A 41 -12.05 18.32 -5.59
CA GLU A 41 -13.42 18.44 -5.05
C GLU A 41 -14.42 17.52 -5.79
N ASP A 42 -14.04 16.93 -6.92
CA ASP A 42 -14.90 16.05 -7.72
C ASP A 42 -14.80 14.60 -7.24
N SER A 43 -15.92 14.06 -6.75
CA SER A 43 -15.99 12.67 -6.30
C SER A 43 -15.82 11.65 -7.43
N ALA A 44 -16.17 11.99 -8.68
CA ALA A 44 -15.97 11.09 -9.82
C ALA A 44 -14.48 10.92 -10.14
N GLU A 45 -13.68 11.98 -10.00
CA GLU A 45 -12.23 11.92 -10.16
C GLU A 45 -11.59 11.04 -9.07
N HIS A 46 -12.08 11.13 -7.83
CA HIS A 46 -11.61 10.25 -6.73
C HIS A 46 -11.87 8.77 -7.01
N GLU A 47 -13.08 8.42 -7.46
CA GLU A 47 -13.41 7.03 -7.79
C GLU A 47 -12.57 6.51 -8.98
N ARG A 48 -12.41 7.35 -10.02
CA ARG A 48 -11.58 7.00 -11.18
C ARG A 48 -10.13 6.80 -10.78
N PHE A 49 -9.56 7.73 -10.02
CA PHE A 49 -8.20 7.64 -9.51
C PHE A 49 -7.99 6.40 -8.63
N TYR A 50 -8.89 6.15 -7.68
CA TYR A 50 -8.83 4.98 -6.80
C TYR A 50 -8.86 3.66 -7.59
N SER A 51 -9.69 3.58 -8.63
CA SER A 51 -9.79 2.38 -9.47
C SER A 51 -8.52 2.10 -10.30
N ARG A 52 -7.71 3.13 -10.55
CA ARG A 52 -6.59 3.07 -11.51
C ARG A 52 -5.22 3.05 -10.85
N VAL A 53 -5.05 3.74 -9.73
CA VAL A 53 -3.76 3.81 -9.03
C VAL A 53 -3.45 2.47 -8.36
N ASN A 54 -2.24 1.97 -8.58
CA ASN A 54 -1.77 0.72 -7.98
C ASN A 54 -1.02 1.04 -6.68
N ALA A 55 -1.77 1.47 -5.66
CA ALA A 55 -1.24 1.74 -4.34
C ALA A 55 -2.12 1.11 -3.25
N PRO A 56 -1.54 0.59 -2.15
CA PRO A 56 -2.31 0.14 -1.00
C PRO A 56 -2.94 1.28 -0.21
N PHE A 57 -2.32 2.46 -0.19
CA PHE A 57 -2.79 3.62 0.55
C PHE A 57 -3.17 4.73 -0.42
N VAL A 58 -4.46 5.05 -0.48
CA VAL A 58 -5.01 6.09 -1.33
C VAL A 58 -5.74 7.11 -0.45
N GLY A 59 -5.41 8.39 -0.60
CA GLY A 59 -5.98 9.47 0.20
C GLY A 59 -6.33 10.70 -0.63
N ASN A 60 -6.82 11.73 0.05
CA ASN A 60 -7.22 13.01 -0.55
C ASN A 60 -6.54 14.23 0.10
N GLY A 61 -5.36 14.01 0.69
CA GLY A 61 -4.64 15.02 1.45
C GLY A 61 -3.15 14.75 1.49
N PHE A 62 -2.55 14.86 2.68
CA PHE A 62 -1.15 14.55 2.90
C PHE A 62 -0.89 13.04 2.77
N THR A 63 0.33 12.62 2.40
CA THR A 63 0.70 11.21 2.23
C THR A 63 1.19 10.52 3.52
N ARG A 64 1.56 11.30 4.54
CA ARG A 64 2.11 10.80 5.83
C ARG A 64 1.10 10.00 6.68
N PHE A 65 -0.15 9.87 6.25
CA PHE A 65 -1.14 9.05 6.94
C PHE A 65 -0.89 7.54 6.78
N ALA A 66 -0.09 7.14 5.79
CA ALA A 66 0.33 5.76 5.56
C ALA A 66 1.35 5.31 6.64
N ASP A 67 0.84 5.15 7.85
CA ASP A 67 1.56 4.84 9.08
C ASP A 67 0.63 4.03 9.99
N GLY A 68 1.19 3.02 10.68
CA GLY A 68 0.38 2.12 11.51
C GLY A 68 -0.37 2.79 12.66
N GLN A 69 0.18 3.85 13.25
CA GLN A 69 -0.46 4.58 14.33
C GLN A 69 -1.59 5.47 13.79
N TYR A 70 -1.36 6.18 12.68
CA TYR A 70 -2.41 6.99 12.06
C TYR A 70 -3.55 6.16 11.49
N LEU A 71 -3.23 5.04 10.82
CA LEU A 71 -4.22 4.26 10.09
C LEU A 71 -4.97 3.24 10.97
N LEU A 72 -4.26 2.61 11.92
CA LEU A 72 -4.78 1.46 12.67
C LEU A 72 -4.83 1.67 14.18
N ASP A 73 -4.35 2.81 14.69
CA ASP A 73 -4.16 3.03 16.14
C ASP A 73 -3.31 1.91 16.78
N ARG A 74 -2.29 1.44 16.03
CA ARG A 74 -1.38 0.36 16.43
C ARG A 74 0.09 0.77 16.25
N PRO A 75 1.00 0.30 17.13
CA PRO A 75 2.42 0.40 16.86
C PRO A 75 2.81 -0.36 15.58
N GLU A 76 3.57 0.32 14.73
CA GLU A 76 4.05 -0.21 13.46
C GLU A 76 5.39 -0.96 13.64
N LEU A 77 5.47 -2.16 13.08
CA LEU A 77 6.72 -2.94 12.95
C LEU A 77 7.47 -2.65 11.65
N GLY A 78 6.72 -2.27 10.61
CA GLY A 78 7.26 -1.75 9.36
C GLY A 78 6.22 -1.65 8.25
N LEU A 79 6.61 -0.95 7.19
CA LEU A 79 5.83 -0.77 5.96
C LEU A 79 6.38 -1.67 4.84
N SER A 80 5.49 -2.12 3.97
CA SER A 80 5.82 -2.89 2.78
C SER A 80 5.06 -2.33 1.58
N ASN A 81 5.80 -1.88 0.57
CA ASN A 81 5.23 -1.34 -0.67
C ASN A 81 4.78 -2.45 -1.64
N TRP A 82 4.12 -2.06 -2.74
CA TRP A 82 3.66 -2.98 -3.80
C TRP A 82 4.61 -3.04 -5.01
N GLU A 83 5.80 -2.44 -4.94
CA GLU A 83 6.78 -2.43 -6.03
C GLU A 83 7.13 -3.86 -6.51
N GLY A 84 7.25 -4.80 -5.57
CA GLY A 84 7.50 -6.23 -5.86
C GLY A 84 6.24 -7.09 -6.03
N GLY A 85 5.05 -6.48 -6.05
CA GLY A 85 3.76 -7.17 -6.12
C GLY A 85 2.88 -7.00 -4.88
N ARG A 86 1.60 -7.35 -5.01
CA ARG A 86 0.60 -7.18 -3.95
C ARG A 86 0.80 -8.20 -2.83
N LEU A 87 0.68 -7.74 -1.60
CA LEU A 87 0.70 -8.61 -0.43
C LEU A 87 -0.64 -9.35 -0.32
N PHE A 88 -0.59 -10.68 -0.31
CA PHE A 88 -1.78 -11.49 -0.10
C PHE A 88 -2.37 -11.22 1.30
N GLY A 89 -3.59 -10.68 1.35
CA GLY A 89 -4.37 -10.50 2.57
C GLY A 89 -4.00 -9.30 3.46
N ARG A 90 -3.20 -8.32 2.99
CA ARG A 90 -2.84 -7.14 3.81
C ARG A 90 -2.48 -5.88 3.01
N GLY A 91 -2.74 -4.72 3.62
CA GLY A 91 -2.52 -3.39 3.02
C GLY A 91 -1.09 -2.83 3.16
N GLY A 92 -0.10 -3.59 3.64
CA GLY A 92 1.30 -3.13 3.70
C GLY A 92 1.77 -2.58 5.05
N VAL A 93 0.88 -2.35 6.01
CA VAL A 93 1.27 -2.10 7.41
C VAL A 93 1.45 -3.44 8.14
N LEU A 94 2.59 -3.60 8.81
CA LEU A 94 2.81 -4.71 9.74
C LEU A 94 2.66 -4.21 11.18
N SER A 95 1.69 -4.76 11.92
CA SER A 95 1.48 -4.50 13.35
C SER A 95 1.66 -5.79 14.16
N GLY A 96 1.95 -5.68 15.46
CA GLY A 96 2.20 -6.85 16.32
C GLY A 96 1.06 -7.89 16.35
N ASP A 97 -0.19 -7.45 16.23
CA ASP A 97 -1.38 -8.31 16.17
C ASP A 97 -1.61 -8.95 14.79
N SER A 98 -0.91 -8.50 13.75
CA SER A 98 -0.97 -9.05 12.38
C SER A 98 0.14 -10.08 12.08
N VAL A 99 1.13 -10.22 12.97
CA VAL A 99 2.28 -11.14 12.77
C VAL A 99 2.00 -12.48 13.43
N PHE A 100 1.40 -13.39 12.67
CA PHE A 100 1.23 -14.78 13.09
C PHE A 100 1.44 -15.74 11.92
N THR A 101 1.69 -17.01 12.24
CA THR A 101 1.71 -18.10 11.26
C THR A 101 0.53 -19.02 11.52
N VAL A 102 -0.09 -19.52 10.46
CA VAL A 102 -1.20 -20.48 10.56
C VAL A 102 -0.64 -21.89 10.40
N ARG A 103 -0.89 -22.75 11.40
CA ARG A 103 -0.55 -24.18 11.33
C ARG A 103 -1.81 -25.01 11.53
N THR A 104 -2.24 -25.70 10.48
CA THR A 104 -3.36 -26.64 10.56
C THR A 104 -2.89 -27.97 11.14
N ARG A 105 -3.69 -28.55 12.04
CA ARG A 105 -3.45 -29.88 12.60
C ARG A 105 -4.74 -30.69 12.52
N VAL A 106 -4.63 -31.94 12.06
CA VAL A 106 -5.72 -32.92 12.10
C VAL A 106 -5.35 -34.04 13.07
N TRP A 107 -6.31 -34.49 13.84
CA TRP A 107 -6.24 -35.75 14.59
C TRP A 107 -7.29 -36.68 14.00
N GLN A 108 -6.83 -37.82 13.51
CA GLN A 108 -7.62 -38.79 12.78
C GLN A 108 -7.44 -40.13 13.48
N THR A 109 -8.54 -40.75 13.91
CA THR A 109 -8.53 -41.99 14.71
C THR A 109 -9.24 -43.15 14.04
N ASP A 110 -10.03 -42.91 13.00
CA ASP A 110 -10.79 -43.90 12.25
C ASP A 110 -10.04 -44.37 10.99
N PRO A 111 -9.40 -45.55 10.99
CA PRO A 111 -8.65 -46.03 9.82
C PRO A 111 -9.52 -46.20 8.56
N MET A 112 -10.85 -46.17 8.69
CA MET A 112 -11.80 -46.31 7.60
C MET A 112 -12.39 -44.97 7.11
N LEU A 113 -11.94 -43.83 7.65
CA LEU A 113 -12.45 -42.51 7.28
C LEU A 113 -12.23 -42.25 5.77
N LYS A 114 -13.31 -42.00 5.04
CA LYS A 114 -13.30 -41.62 3.62
C LYS A 114 -13.78 -40.17 3.45
N ARG A 115 -13.39 -39.55 2.33
CA ARG A 115 -13.79 -38.19 1.94
C ARG A 115 -15.29 -38.06 1.74
#